data_AF-A0A8H9LZJ7-F1
#
_entry.id   AF-A0A8H9LZJ7-F1
#
_cell.length_a   1.000
_cell.length_b   1.000
_cell.length_c   1.000
_cell.angle_alpha   90.00
_cell.angle_beta   90.00
_cell.angle_gamma   90.00
#
_symmetry.space_group_name_H-M   'P 1'
#
loop_
_entity.id
_entity.type
_entity.pdbx_description
1 polymer ?
#
loop_
_entity_poly.entity_id
_entity_poly.type
_entity_poly.pdbx_seq_one_letter_code
_entity_poly.pdbx_strand_id
1 'polypeptide(L)'
;MNRLASTLFLTLVSAAPFATALANDDTALLAYAAPDGEWIRLDNGVVLEGSDLSSLDTNTTGFRLTAGFSPERLPRLDIGAEIAYRESEEVPITSQVNPLLMDTLSLGGALVAGVRMGAVSIYAKSGFTEWRGEAYQPQADDGGTALLQGFGATMTINRLISRFEYERIDAPTLSHLNMLSASLHLPF
;
A
#
# COMPACT_ATOMS: atom_id res chain seq x y z
N MET A 1 3.98 47.96 7.58
CA MET A 1 3.29 47.05 6.63
C MET A 1 3.86 45.65 6.87
N ASN A 2 3.12 44.73 7.50
CA ASN A 2 3.39 43.27 7.62
C ASN A 2 2.43 42.60 8.61
N ARG A 3 1.10 42.79 8.47
CA ARG A 3 0.09 42.11 9.31
C ARG A 3 -1.18 41.70 8.55
N LEU A 4 -1.08 41.51 7.24
CA LEU A 4 -2.23 41.13 6.39
C LEU A 4 -2.08 39.76 5.71
N ALA A 5 -0.93 39.09 5.84
CA ALA A 5 -0.69 37.80 5.20
C ALA A 5 -1.07 36.58 6.06
N SER A 6 -1.20 36.72 7.38
CA SER A 6 -1.51 35.57 8.28
C SER A 6 -2.99 35.24 8.39
N THR A 7 -3.90 36.10 7.92
CA THR A 7 -5.34 35.90 8.11
C THR A 7 -6.02 35.16 6.95
N LEU A 8 -5.30 34.89 5.85
CA LEU A 8 -5.86 34.19 4.69
C LEU A 8 -5.69 32.65 4.74
N PHE A 9 -4.87 32.14 5.66
CA PHE A 9 -4.66 30.69 5.83
C PHE A 9 -5.67 30.02 6.78
N LEU A 10 -6.53 30.79 7.46
CA LEU A 10 -7.48 30.26 8.46
C LEU A 10 -8.93 30.12 7.96
N THR A 11 -9.24 30.49 6.73
CA THR A 11 -10.62 30.51 6.22
C THR A 11 -10.97 29.38 5.25
N LEU A 12 -10.06 28.44 4.98
CA LEU A 12 -10.38 27.23 4.19
C LEU A 12 -10.82 26.03 5.04
N VAL A 13 -10.91 26.17 6.38
CA VAL A 13 -11.30 25.10 7.30
C VAL A 13 -12.76 25.22 7.76
N SER A 14 -13.45 26.32 7.45
CA SER A 14 -14.84 26.54 7.87
C SER A 14 -15.82 26.34 6.71
N ALA A 15 -16.73 25.38 6.87
CA ALA A 15 -17.89 25.09 6.03
C ALA A 15 -17.69 24.08 4.89
N ALA A 16 -17.29 22.86 5.24
CA ALA A 16 -17.99 21.70 4.71
C ALA A 16 -18.96 21.23 5.80
N PRO A 17 -20.27 21.10 5.53
CA PRO A 17 -21.12 20.36 6.43
C PRO A 17 -20.55 18.94 6.47
N PHE A 18 -20.09 18.51 7.64
CA PHE A 18 -19.90 17.10 7.94
C PHE A 18 -21.29 16.46 7.82
N ALA A 19 -21.67 16.13 6.58
CA ALA A 19 -22.71 15.16 6.34
C ALA A 19 -22.28 13.94 7.15
N THR A 20 -23.11 13.59 8.12
CA THR A 20 -23.02 12.36 8.88
C THR A 20 -22.84 11.23 7.89
N ALA A 21 -21.60 10.81 7.66
CA ALA A 21 -21.31 9.56 7.02
C ALA A 21 -21.97 8.52 7.91
N LEU A 22 -23.06 7.93 7.40
CA LEU A 22 -23.67 6.78 8.05
C LEU A 22 -22.56 5.74 8.17
N ALA A 23 -22.09 5.55 9.40
CA ALA A 23 -21.18 4.49 9.75
C ALA A 23 -21.89 3.20 9.34
N ASN A 24 -21.28 2.46 8.40
CA ASN A 24 -21.60 1.06 8.21
C ASN A 24 -21.12 0.36 9.50
N ASP A 25 -22.05 0.09 10.40
CA ASP A 25 -21.79 -0.21 11.83
C ASP A 25 -21.24 -1.62 12.05
N ASP A 26 -21.10 -2.45 11.02
CA ASP A 26 -20.82 -3.89 11.24
C ASP A 26 -19.38 -4.34 10.98
N THR A 27 -18.49 -3.53 10.43
CA THR A 27 -17.05 -3.88 10.40
C THR A 27 -16.19 -2.67 10.09
N ALA A 28 -15.48 -2.16 11.09
CA ALA A 28 -14.36 -1.26 10.83
C ALA A 28 -13.28 -2.05 10.09
N LEU A 29 -13.21 -1.88 8.76
CA LEU A 29 -12.11 -2.36 7.94
C LEU A 29 -10.78 -1.81 8.50
N LEU A 30 -9.73 -2.63 8.46
CA LEU A 30 -8.39 -2.20 8.87
C LEU A 30 -7.97 -1.00 8.03
N ALA A 31 -7.22 -0.07 8.63
CA ALA A 31 -6.75 1.16 7.97
C ALA A 31 -6.01 0.91 6.64
N TYR A 32 -5.39 -0.26 6.52
CA TYR A 32 -4.60 -0.72 5.39
C TYR A 32 -5.27 -1.86 4.60
N ALA A 33 -6.56 -2.16 4.81
CA ALA A 33 -7.25 -3.21 4.07
C ALA A 33 -7.39 -2.87 2.57
N ALA A 34 -7.17 -3.84 1.69
CA ALA A 34 -7.39 -3.67 0.26
C ALA A 34 -8.91 -3.54 -0.02
N PRO A 35 -9.33 -2.64 -0.92
CA PRO A 35 -10.75 -2.38 -1.14
C PRO A 35 -11.53 -3.56 -1.74
N ASP A 36 -10.83 -4.43 -2.47
CA ASP A 36 -11.32 -5.61 -3.18
C ASP A 36 -10.77 -6.93 -2.59
N GLY A 37 -10.09 -6.87 -1.45
CA GLY A 37 -9.51 -8.04 -0.80
C GLY A 37 -10.58 -8.98 -0.23
N GLU A 38 -10.37 -10.28 -0.42
CA GLU A 38 -11.13 -11.30 0.28
C GLU A 38 -10.65 -11.37 1.73
N TRP A 39 -11.57 -11.41 2.69
CA TRP A 39 -11.22 -11.39 4.10
C TRP A 39 -11.91 -12.47 4.93
N ILE A 40 -11.17 -12.95 5.94
CA ILE A 40 -11.64 -13.91 6.94
C ILE A 40 -11.35 -13.31 8.30
N ARG A 41 -12.37 -13.23 9.16
CA ARG A 41 -12.21 -12.82 10.56
C ARG A 41 -12.15 -14.05 11.46
N LEU A 42 -11.10 -14.11 12.27
CA LEU A 42 -10.89 -15.14 13.28
C LEU A 42 -11.56 -14.72 14.61
N ASP A 43 -11.91 -15.69 15.44
CA ASP A 43 -12.58 -15.46 16.73
C ASP A 43 -11.74 -14.62 17.71
N ASN A 44 -10.42 -14.63 17.53
CA ASN A 44 -9.48 -13.82 18.31
C ASN A 44 -9.39 -12.36 17.85
N GLY A 45 -10.23 -11.95 16.88
CA GLY A 45 -10.28 -10.58 16.35
C GLY A 45 -9.25 -10.28 15.26
N VAL A 46 -8.43 -11.25 14.86
CA VAL A 46 -7.53 -11.10 13.71
C VAL A 46 -8.34 -11.19 12.41
N VAL A 47 -8.03 -10.30 11.48
CA VAL A 47 -8.55 -10.29 10.11
C VAL A 47 -7.41 -10.71 9.18
N LEU A 48 -7.65 -11.75 8.40
CA LEU A 48 -6.80 -12.17 7.30
C LEU A 48 -7.40 -11.63 6.01
N GLU A 49 -6.56 -11.13 5.12
CA GLU A 49 -6.96 -10.56 3.84
C GLU A 49 -6.03 -11.04 2.74
N GLY A 50 -6.61 -11.46 1.61
CA GLY A 50 -5.88 -11.77 0.37
C GLY A 50 -6.29 -10.83 -0.75
N SER A 51 -5.31 -10.34 -1.52
CA SER A 51 -5.56 -9.53 -2.71
C SER A 51 -4.54 -9.82 -3.80
N ASP A 52 -4.97 -9.68 -5.05
CA ASP A 52 -4.07 -9.75 -6.20
C ASP A 52 -3.30 -8.43 -6.34
N LEU A 53 -2.05 -8.53 -6.76
CA LEU A 53 -1.20 -7.37 -7.07
C LEU A 53 -1.05 -7.27 -8.58
N SER A 54 -1.30 -6.08 -9.11
CA SER A 54 -0.96 -5.73 -10.49
C SER A 54 -0.40 -4.31 -10.53
N SER A 55 0.67 -4.13 -11.31
CA SER A 55 1.25 -2.81 -11.56
C SER A 55 0.50 -2.09 -12.69
N LEU A 56 0.54 -0.76 -12.65
CA LEU A 56 -0.04 0.13 -13.68
C LEU A 56 0.60 -0.07 -15.06
N ASP A 57 1.84 -0.54 -15.10
CA ASP A 57 2.57 -0.86 -16.33
C ASP A 57 2.27 -2.27 -16.88
N THR A 58 1.37 -3.03 -16.23
CA THR A 58 0.94 -4.40 -16.60
C THR A 58 2.03 -5.48 -16.63
N ASN A 59 3.28 -5.12 -16.35
CA ASN A 59 4.41 -6.05 -16.43
C ASN A 59 4.66 -6.78 -15.11
N THR A 60 4.06 -6.33 -14.00
CA THR A 60 4.22 -6.94 -12.68
C THR A 60 2.89 -7.47 -12.17
N THR A 61 2.87 -8.74 -11.80
CA THR A 61 1.73 -9.42 -11.18
C THR A 61 2.15 -10.10 -9.88
N GLY A 62 1.20 -10.50 -9.05
CA GLY A 62 1.50 -11.18 -7.79
C GLY A 62 0.31 -11.30 -6.87
N PHE A 63 0.57 -11.67 -5.63
CA PHE A 63 -0.44 -11.73 -4.58
C PHE A 63 0.09 -11.16 -3.27
N ARG A 64 -0.83 -10.67 -2.46
CA ARG A 64 -0.60 -10.12 -1.12
C ARG A 64 -1.48 -10.80 -0.12
N LEU A 65 -0.90 -11.18 1.01
CA LEU A 65 -1.59 -11.68 2.18
C LEU A 65 -1.31 -10.75 3.36
N THR A 66 -2.37 -10.28 4.01
CA THR A 66 -2.28 -9.37 5.16
C THR A 66 -2.99 -9.98 6.35
N ALA A 67 -2.36 -9.93 7.52
CA ALA A 67 -2.96 -10.33 8.79
C ALA A 67 -2.94 -9.13 9.73
N GLY A 68 -4.10 -8.75 10.25
CA GLY A 68 -4.25 -7.52 11.03
C GLY A 68 -5.21 -7.63 12.19
N PHE A 69 -5.04 -6.77 13.19
CA PHE A 69 -5.97 -6.66 14.30
C PHE A 69 -6.03 -5.23 14.84
N SER A 70 -7.18 -4.89 15.44
CA SER A 70 -7.40 -3.62 16.14
C SER A 70 -7.48 -3.87 17.64
N PRO A 71 -6.53 -3.40 18.46
CA PRO A 71 -6.59 -3.57 19.91
C PRO A 71 -7.81 -2.86 20.53
N GLU A 72 -8.53 -3.52 21.44
CA GLU A 72 -9.71 -2.94 22.10
C GLU A 72 -9.42 -1.62 22.84
N ARG A 73 -8.21 -1.50 23.41
CA ARG A 73 -7.77 -0.29 24.14
C ARG A 73 -7.40 0.87 23.22
N LEU A 74 -7.14 0.61 21.95
CA LEU A 74 -6.75 1.58 20.93
C LEU A 74 -7.57 1.34 19.66
N PRO A 75 -8.90 1.55 19.69
CA PRO A 75 -9.80 1.16 18.59
C PRO A 75 -9.59 1.98 17.31
N ARG A 76 -8.71 3.00 17.32
CA ARG A 76 -8.31 3.76 16.13
C ARG A 76 -6.97 3.29 15.54
N LEU A 77 -6.24 2.44 16.25
CA LEU A 77 -4.95 1.92 15.83
C LEU A 77 -5.15 0.51 15.28
N ASP A 78 -4.58 0.27 14.11
CA ASP A 78 -4.51 -1.04 13.48
C ASP A 78 -3.05 -1.45 13.38
N ILE A 79 -2.79 -2.73 13.67
CA ILE A 79 -1.45 -3.30 13.56
C ILE A 79 -1.59 -4.61 12.79
N GLY A 80 -0.63 -4.88 11.91
CA GLY A 80 -0.64 -6.10 11.11
C GLY A 80 0.71 -6.44 10.53
N ALA A 81 0.71 -7.52 9.77
CA ALA A 81 1.81 -7.99 8.97
C ALA A 81 1.30 -8.27 7.55
N GLU A 82 2.16 -8.03 6.57
CA GLU A 82 1.91 -8.24 5.15
C GLU A 82 3.01 -9.17 4.61
N ILE A 83 2.62 -10.14 3.78
CA ILE A 83 3.52 -10.93 2.93
C ILE A 83 3.08 -10.70 1.49
N ALA A 84 4.02 -10.38 0.62
CA ALA A 84 3.74 -10.11 -0.78
C ALA A 84 4.72 -10.86 -1.68
N TYR A 85 4.18 -11.59 -2.64
CA TYR A 85 4.91 -12.22 -3.74
C TYR A 85 4.63 -11.41 -5.01
N ARG A 86 5.67 -11.06 -5.76
CA ARG A 86 5.54 -10.34 -7.03
C ARG A 86 6.50 -10.91 -8.07
N GLU A 87 6.04 -10.94 -9.30
CA GLU A 87 6.76 -11.38 -10.48
C GLU A 87 6.60 -10.32 -11.56
N SER A 88 7.72 -9.86 -12.09
CA SER A 88 7.79 -8.85 -13.14
C SER A 88 8.46 -9.44 -14.36
N GLU A 89 7.77 -9.43 -15.50
CA GLU A 89 8.30 -9.88 -16.78
C GLU A 89 8.78 -8.69 -17.60
N GLU A 90 9.89 -8.88 -18.33
CA GLU A 90 10.31 -7.97 -19.41
C GLU A 90 10.56 -6.51 -18.95
N VAL A 91 11.12 -6.31 -17.77
CA VAL A 91 11.40 -4.96 -17.25
C VAL A 91 12.72 -4.42 -17.81
N PRO A 92 12.72 -3.23 -18.46
CA PRO A 92 13.95 -2.64 -18.98
C PRO A 92 14.81 -2.08 -17.85
N ILE A 93 15.95 -2.73 -17.56
CA ILE A 93 16.96 -2.14 -16.68
C ILE A 93 17.84 -1.16 -17.46
N THR A 94 17.97 0.07 -16.93
CA THR A 94 18.89 1.06 -17.50
C THR A 94 20.33 0.67 -17.17
N SER A 95 20.93 -0.16 -18.02
CA SER A 95 22.39 -0.31 -18.06
C SER A 95 22.96 0.70 -19.05
N GLN A 96 24.05 1.37 -18.68
CA GLN A 96 24.71 2.44 -19.45
C GLN A 96 25.14 2.04 -20.87
N VAL A 97 25.05 0.75 -21.23
CA VAL A 97 25.62 0.20 -22.47
C VAL A 97 24.60 -0.55 -23.35
N ASN A 98 23.46 -1.01 -22.82
CA ASN A 98 22.32 -1.53 -23.59
C ASN A 98 21.11 -1.77 -22.66
N PRO A 99 19.87 -1.48 -23.09
CA PRO A 99 18.69 -1.90 -22.34
C PRO A 99 18.61 -3.43 -22.36
N LEU A 100 18.69 -4.05 -21.18
CA LEU A 100 18.50 -5.49 -21.01
C LEU A 100 17.11 -5.71 -20.42
N LEU A 101 16.39 -6.68 -20.96
CA LEU A 101 15.13 -7.16 -20.41
C LEU A 101 15.46 -8.17 -19.32
N MET A 102 14.91 -7.96 -18.12
CA MET A 102 15.18 -8.81 -16.95
C MET A 102 13.86 -9.22 -16.31
N ASP A 103 13.73 -10.51 -16.03
CA ASP A 103 12.60 -11.04 -15.27
C ASP A 103 12.96 -10.97 -13.79
N THR A 104 12.07 -10.41 -12.98
CA THR A 104 12.33 -10.14 -11.56
C THR A 104 11.29 -10.81 -10.69
N LEU A 105 11.77 -11.67 -9.80
CA LEU A 105 10.98 -12.33 -8.77
C LEU A 105 11.25 -11.66 -7.42
N SER A 106 10.20 -11.36 -6.64
CA SER A 106 10.36 -10.84 -5.28
C SER A 106 9.39 -11.44 -4.28
N LEU A 107 9.89 -11.66 -3.07
CA LEU A 107 9.11 -12.10 -1.92
C LEU A 107 9.47 -11.21 -0.72
N GLY A 108 8.47 -10.49 -0.22
CA GLY A 108 8.64 -9.53 0.86
C GLY A 108 7.71 -9.75 2.02
N GLY A 109 8.18 -9.35 3.20
CA GLY A 109 7.41 -9.34 4.44
C GLY A 109 7.55 -7.98 5.12
N ALA A 110 6.44 -7.40 5.57
CA ALA A 110 6.40 -6.11 6.24
C ALA A 110 5.47 -6.10 7.45
N LEU A 111 5.80 -5.24 8.42
CA LEU A 111 4.88 -4.85 9.47
C LEU A 111 4.14 -3.60 9.04
N VAL A 112 2.84 -3.55 9.34
CA VAL A 112 1.95 -2.43 8.97
C VAL A 112 1.31 -1.87 10.23
N ALA A 113 1.28 -0.55 10.33
CA ALA A 113 0.55 0.15 11.38
C ALA A 113 -0.28 1.28 10.76
N GLY A 114 -1.53 1.41 11.18
CA GLY A 114 -2.45 2.40 10.63
C GLY A 114 -3.30 3.08 11.69
N VAL A 115 -3.73 4.29 11.39
CA VAL A 115 -4.59 5.11 12.25
C VAL A 115 -5.86 5.48 11.48
N ARG A 116 -7.02 5.24 12.08
CA ARG A 116 -8.34 5.60 11.57
C ARG A 116 -8.82 6.93 12.13
N MET A 117 -9.24 7.84 11.24
CA MET A 117 -9.71 9.19 11.52
C MET A 117 -11.10 9.42 10.89
N GLY A 118 -12.03 8.50 11.11
CA GLY A 118 -13.38 8.55 10.57
C GLY A 118 -13.40 8.12 9.10
N ALA A 119 -13.69 9.05 8.19
CA ALA A 119 -13.74 8.79 6.75
C ALA A 119 -12.36 8.60 6.12
N VAL A 120 -11.27 8.96 6.81
CA VAL A 120 -9.90 8.84 6.32
C VAL A 120 -9.10 7.95 7.27
N SER A 121 -8.27 7.07 6.72
CA SER A 121 -7.22 6.36 7.45
C SER A 121 -5.89 6.58 6.76
N ILE A 122 -4.82 6.50 7.56
CA ILE A 122 -3.44 6.51 7.06
C ILE A 122 -2.71 5.32 7.66
N TYR A 123 -1.74 4.79 6.94
CA TYR A 123 -0.90 3.69 7.42
C TYR A 123 0.50 3.80 6.86
N ALA A 124 1.42 3.16 7.56
CA ALA A 124 2.80 3.00 7.14
C ALA A 124 3.20 1.54 7.29
N LYS A 125 4.13 1.11 6.45
CA LYS A 125 4.73 -0.21 6.50
C LYS A 125 6.24 -0.17 6.40
N SER A 126 6.87 -1.13 7.06
CA SER A 126 8.31 -1.32 7.05
C SER A 126 8.61 -2.80 7.08
N GLY A 127 9.56 -3.24 6.25
CA GLY A 127 9.84 -4.65 6.07
C GLY A 127 11.10 -4.88 5.25
N PHE A 128 11.24 -6.11 4.78
CA PHE A 128 12.31 -6.52 3.89
C PHE A 128 11.73 -7.32 2.72
N THR A 129 12.40 -7.24 1.58
CA THR A 129 12.09 -8.06 0.43
C THR A 129 13.34 -8.74 -0.07
N GLU A 130 13.23 -10.04 -0.32
CA GLU A 130 14.20 -10.76 -1.14
C GLU A 130 13.79 -10.64 -2.60
N TRP A 131 14.77 -10.53 -3.48
CA TRP A 131 14.54 -10.44 -4.91
C TRP A 131 15.60 -11.23 -5.68
N ARG A 132 15.22 -11.70 -6.85
CA ARG A 132 16.08 -12.37 -7.83
C ARG A 132 15.74 -11.87 -9.21
N GLY A 133 16.74 -11.42 -9.94
CA GLY A 133 16.65 -11.07 -11.36
C GLY A 133 17.29 -12.17 -12.20
N GLU A 134 16.55 -12.70 -13.15
CA GLU A 134 17.05 -13.62 -14.17
C GLU A 134 17.17 -12.86 -15.48
N ALA A 135 18.37 -12.89 -16.08
CA ALA A 135 18.62 -12.27 -17.36
C ALA A 135 18.71 -13.35 -18.45
N TYR A 136 18.23 -13.04 -19.66
CA TYR A 136 18.33 -13.94 -20.82
C TYR A 136 19.77 -14.36 -21.21
N GLN A 137 20.79 -13.79 -20.56
CA GLN A 137 22.20 -14.08 -20.78
C GLN A 137 22.81 -14.75 -19.53
N PRO A 138 23.44 -15.93 -19.65
CA PRO A 138 23.75 -16.86 -18.55
C PRO A 138 24.83 -16.41 -17.54
N GLN A 139 25.14 -15.12 -17.46
CA GLN A 139 26.16 -14.53 -16.60
C GLN A 139 25.70 -13.26 -15.86
N ALA A 140 24.40 -12.95 -15.88
CA ALA A 140 23.85 -11.73 -15.30
C ALA A 140 22.70 -11.98 -14.32
N ASP A 141 22.65 -13.17 -13.70
CA ASP A 141 21.74 -13.42 -12.58
C ASP A 141 22.18 -12.55 -11.39
N ASP A 142 21.25 -11.78 -10.84
CA ASP A 142 21.49 -10.89 -9.70
C ASP A 142 20.40 -11.10 -8.64
N GLY A 143 20.69 -10.75 -7.40
CA GLY A 143 19.73 -10.92 -6.32
C GLY A 143 20.22 -10.38 -5.00
N GLY A 144 19.31 -10.23 -4.06
CA GLY A 144 19.65 -9.76 -2.73
C GLY A 144 18.45 -9.49 -1.84
N THR A 145 18.73 -8.83 -0.72
CA THR A 145 17.73 -8.37 0.23
C THR A 145 17.71 -6.85 0.24
N ALA A 146 16.53 -6.26 0.17
CA ALA A 146 16.34 -4.82 0.22
C ALA A 146 15.32 -4.42 1.29
N LEU A 147 15.48 -3.22 1.85
CA LEU A 147 14.53 -2.66 2.80
C LEU A 147 13.27 -2.22 2.05
N LEU A 148 12.10 -2.61 2.55
CA LEU A 148 10.80 -2.19 2.05
C LEU A 148 10.21 -1.16 3.00
N GLN A 149 9.81 -0.01 2.48
CA GLN A 149 9.08 1.02 3.22
C GLN A 149 7.88 1.46 2.42
N GLY A 150 6.77 1.75 3.08
CA GLY A 150 5.60 2.24 2.39
C GLY A 150 4.72 3.09 3.27
N PHE A 151 3.89 3.90 2.63
CA PHE A 151 2.84 4.65 3.27
C PHE A 151 1.61 4.63 2.39
N GLY A 152 0.45 4.76 3.01
CA GLY A 152 -0.77 4.92 2.25
C GLY A 152 -1.87 5.57 3.04
N ALA A 153 -2.91 5.92 2.32
CA ALA A 153 -4.12 6.53 2.83
C ALA A 153 -5.33 5.89 2.18
N THR A 154 -6.38 5.73 2.96
CA THR A 154 -7.68 5.27 2.48
C THR A 154 -8.72 6.31 2.85
N MET A 155 -9.61 6.63 1.92
CA MET A 155 -10.73 7.53 2.15
C MET A 155 -12.03 6.88 1.69
N THR A 156 -13.01 6.86 2.58
CA THR A 156 -14.34 6.31 2.34
C THR A 156 -15.37 7.43 2.36
N ILE A 157 -16.00 7.70 1.21
CA ILE A 157 -17.10 8.66 1.07
C ILE A 157 -18.33 7.94 0.56
N ASN A 158 -19.39 7.88 1.36
CA ASN A 158 -20.61 7.12 1.06
C ASN A 158 -20.28 5.64 0.80
N ARG A 159 -20.43 5.17 -0.46
CA ARG A 159 -20.06 3.82 -0.90
C ARG A 159 -18.72 3.78 -1.64
N LEU A 160 -18.09 4.93 -1.92
CA LEU A 160 -16.83 4.98 -2.63
C LEU A 160 -15.67 4.82 -1.65
N ILE A 161 -14.90 3.75 -1.82
CA ILE A 161 -13.64 3.52 -1.11
C ILE A 161 -12.51 3.88 -2.07
N SER A 162 -11.65 4.81 -1.66
CA SER A 162 -10.47 5.21 -2.41
C SER A 162 -9.23 4.90 -1.61
N ARG A 163 -8.21 4.33 -2.25
CA ARG A 163 -6.92 4.02 -1.62
C ARG A 163 -5.81 4.59 -2.47
N PHE A 164 -4.80 5.13 -1.78
CA PHE A 164 -3.55 5.54 -2.35
C PHE A 164 -2.42 4.91 -1.53
N GLU A 165 -1.49 4.23 -2.19
CA GLU A 165 -0.35 3.58 -1.55
C GLU A 165 0.92 3.89 -2.34
N TYR A 166 1.98 4.18 -1.61
CA TYR A 166 3.33 4.28 -2.14
C TYR A 166 4.23 3.29 -1.41
N GLU A 167 4.89 2.44 -2.17
CA GLU A 167 5.90 1.49 -1.71
C GLU A 167 7.25 1.82 -2.34
N ARG A 168 8.29 1.85 -1.51
CA ARG A 168 9.66 2.06 -1.92
C ARG A 168 10.53 0.91 -1.42
N ILE A 169 11.36 0.41 -2.32
CA ILE A 169 12.40 -0.57 -2.01
C ILE A 169 13.75 0.16 -2.07
N ASP A 170 14.48 0.16 -0.96
CA ASP A 170 15.74 0.90 -0.82
C ASP A 170 16.93 0.12 -1.41
N ALA A 171 16.93 -0.03 -2.74
CA ALA A 171 18.04 -0.55 -3.51
C ALA A 171 18.13 0.17 -4.87
N PRO A 172 19.30 0.73 -5.25
CA PRO A 172 19.45 1.49 -6.50
C PRO A 172 19.09 0.71 -7.78
N THR A 173 19.31 -0.61 -7.79
CA THR A 173 18.96 -1.50 -8.89
C THR A 173 17.47 -1.83 -8.98
N LEU A 174 16.71 -1.60 -7.89
CA LEU A 174 15.29 -1.94 -7.75
C LEU A 174 14.38 -0.72 -7.80
N SER A 175 14.86 0.43 -8.27
CA SER A 175 14.04 1.65 -8.34
C SER A 175 12.79 1.48 -9.23
N HIS A 176 12.83 0.52 -10.15
CA HIS A 176 11.71 0.13 -11.01
C HIS A 176 10.61 -0.65 -10.26
N LEU A 177 10.93 -1.25 -9.10
CA LEU A 177 9.98 -1.95 -8.23
C LEU A 177 9.26 -1.01 -7.25
N ASN A 178 9.59 0.30 -7.27
CA ASN A 178 8.85 1.27 -6.47
C ASN A 178 7.43 1.39 -7.04
N MET A 179 6.44 1.15 -6.20
CA MET A 179 5.05 1.09 -6.63
C MET A 179 4.29 2.31 -6.13
N LEU A 180 3.59 2.96 -7.04
CA LEU A 180 2.56 3.93 -6.71
C LEU A 180 1.23 3.34 -7.15
N SER A 181 0.33 3.06 -6.22
CA SER A 181 -0.98 2.50 -6.54
C SER A 181 -2.10 3.42 -6.07
N ALA A 182 -3.14 3.48 -6.90
CA ALA A 182 -4.37 4.18 -6.60
C ALA A 182 -5.53 3.26 -7.01
N SER A 183 -6.43 2.98 -6.08
CA SER A 183 -7.61 2.15 -6.36
C SER A 183 -8.88 2.83 -5.89
N LEU A 184 -9.96 2.56 -6.62
CA LEU A 184 -11.30 3.04 -6.37
C LEU A 184 -12.23 1.84 -6.40
N HIS A 185 -12.98 1.64 -5.32
CA HIS A 185 -13.90 0.52 -5.18
C HIS A 185 -15.30 1.02 -4.81
N LEU A 186 -16.29 0.49 -5.52
CA LEU A 186 -17.71 0.72 -5.30
C LEU A 186 -18.36 -0.64 -5.04
N PRO A 187 -18.64 -1.01 -3.77
CA PRO A 187 -19.33 -2.24 -3.45
C PRO A 187 -20.77 -2.12 -3.95
N PHE A 188 -21.24 -3.09 -4.75
CA PHE A 188 -22.57 -3.12 -5.38
C PHE A 188 -23.63 -3.79 -4.50
#